data_AF-A0A0F2P706-F1
#
_entry.id   AF-A0A0F2P706-F1
#
_cell.length_a   1.000
_cell.length_b   1.000
_cell.length_c   1.000
_cell.angle_alpha   90.00
_cell.angle_beta   90.00
_cell.angle_gamma   90.00
#
_symmetry.space_group_name_H-M   'P 1'
#
loop_
_entity.id
_entity.type
_entity.pdbx_description
1 polymer ?
#
loop_
_entity_poly.entity_id
_entity_poly.type
_entity_poly.pdbx_seq_one_letter_code
_entity_poly.pdbx_strand_id
1 'polypeptide(L)'
;MSSRHLIDPELLPVLDMFPSVPLDAKALPGMREMMKTMIVPAPEGETAVTVEEVWLLSELDSHSIRALVYRPKNQSAGAPGLLEIHGGGYVVGIPEMSEAQNRHLCGTLGCVVVAVDYRLAPEVPHPGPVEDCYAALKWFHSNAEALGV
;
A
#
# COMPACT_ATOMS: atom_id res chain seq x y z
N MET A 1 -23.34 -21.56 -17.82
CA MET A 1 -23.58 -22.10 -16.46
C MET A 1 -23.09 -21.09 -15.46
N SER A 2 -23.83 -20.86 -14.36
CA SER A 2 -23.45 -19.88 -13.33
C SER A 2 -22.47 -20.51 -12.33
N SER A 3 -21.33 -19.86 -12.09
CA SER A 3 -20.36 -20.24 -11.06
C SER A 3 -20.71 -19.73 -9.66
N ARG A 4 -21.83 -19.00 -9.49
CA ARG A 4 -22.20 -18.38 -8.21
C ARG A 4 -22.36 -19.35 -7.05
N HIS A 5 -22.68 -20.62 -7.33
CA HIS A 5 -22.78 -21.67 -6.31
C HIS A 5 -21.42 -22.06 -5.69
N LEU A 6 -20.30 -21.61 -6.26
CA LEU A 6 -18.95 -21.82 -5.74
C LEU A 6 -18.48 -20.67 -4.83
N ILE A 7 -19.29 -19.61 -4.70
CA ILE A 7 -18.95 -18.41 -3.95
C ILE A 7 -19.48 -18.55 -2.53
N ASP A 8 -18.68 -18.18 -1.54
CA ASP A 8 -19.14 -18.12 -0.15
C ASP A 8 -20.42 -17.27 -0.05
N PRO A 9 -21.52 -17.78 0.55
CA PRO A 9 -22.77 -17.04 0.66
C PRO A 9 -22.63 -15.65 1.28
N GLU A 10 -21.68 -15.44 2.22
CA GLU A 10 -21.46 -14.14 2.86
C GLU A 10 -20.90 -13.09 1.89
N LEU A 11 -20.25 -13.52 0.80
CA LEU A 11 -19.68 -12.64 -0.22
C LEU A 11 -20.66 -12.29 -1.35
N LEU A 12 -21.80 -13.01 -1.45
CA LEU A 12 -22.77 -12.78 -2.52
C LEU A 12 -23.36 -11.36 -2.52
N PRO A 13 -23.76 -10.75 -1.38
CA PRO A 13 -24.26 -9.38 -1.38
C PRO A 13 -23.22 -8.37 -1.86
N VAL A 14 -21.96 -8.57 -1.46
CA VAL A 14 -20.85 -7.71 -1.87
C VAL A 14 -20.59 -7.86 -3.37
N LEU A 15 -20.56 -9.09 -3.88
CA LEU A 15 -20.38 -9.35 -5.31
C LEU A 15 -21.42 -8.63 -6.17
N ASP A 16 -22.67 -8.55 -5.70
CA ASP A 16 -23.75 -7.87 -6.42
C ASP A 16 -23.57 -6.34 -6.43
N MET A 17 -22.73 -5.79 -5.56
CA MET A 17 -22.36 -4.37 -5.53
C MET A 17 -21.19 -4.03 -6.48
N PHE A 18 -20.41 -5.00 -6.92
CA PHE A 18 -19.25 -4.79 -7.80
C PHE A 18 -19.58 -5.14 -9.25
N PRO A 19 -19.93 -4.16 -10.10
CA PRO A 19 -20.17 -4.43 -11.51
C PRO A 19 -18.86 -4.84 -12.21
N SER A 20 -18.98 -5.63 -13.28
CA SER A 20 -17.85 -5.87 -14.17
C SER A 20 -17.49 -4.58 -14.90
N VAL A 21 -16.39 -3.94 -14.50
CA VAL A 21 -15.86 -2.75 -15.16
C VAL A 21 -14.79 -3.19 -16.19
N PRO A 22 -14.85 -2.72 -17.45
CA PRO A 22 -13.77 -2.99 -18.39
C PRO A 22 -12.47 -2.35 -17.92
N LEU A 23 -11.40 -3.15 -17.86
CA LEU A 23 -10.06 -2.65 -17.59
C LEU A 23 -9.42 -2.19 -18.89
N ASP A 24 -9.69 -0.94 -19.27
CA ASP A 24 -9.11 -0.30 -20.45
C ASP A 24 -8.61 1.13 -20.15
N ALA A 25 -7.89 1.72 -21.12
CA ALA A 25 -7.30 3.04 -20.95
C ALA A 25 -8.34 4.15 -20.72
N LYS A 26 -9.57 3.98 -21.19
CA LYS A 26 -10.64 4.97 -21.03
C LYS A 26 -11.26 4.90 -19.63
N ALA A 27 -11.40 3.70 -19.08
CA ALA A 27 -11.94 3.47 -17.75
C ALA A 27 -10.91 3.72 -16.63
N LEU A 28 -9.61 3.60 -16.92
CA LEU A 28 -8.53 3.63 -15.93
C LEU A 28 -8.55 4.88 -15.02
N PRO A 29 -8.71 6.13 -15.51
CA PRO A 29 -8.75 7.30 -14.64
C PRO A 29 -9.90 7.24 -13.63
N GLY A 30 -11.10 6.85 -14.09
CA GLY A 30 -12.27 6.71 -13.22
C GLY A 30 -12.10 5.58 -12.20
N MET A 31 -11.45 4.48 -12.60
CA MET A 31 -11.13 3.39 -11.68
C MET A 31 -10.12 3.79 -10.62
N ARG A 32 -9.08 4.59 -10.96
CA ARG A 32 -8.13 5.14 -9.98
C ARG A 32 -8.84 6.02 -8.94
N GLU A 33 -9.77 6.88 -9.37
CA GLU A 33 -10.55 7.69 -8.44
C GLU A 33 -11.50 6.86 -7.58
N MET A 34 -12.17 5.87 -8.17
CA MET A 34 -13.04 4.95 -7.42
C MET A 34 -12.25 4.22 -6.32
N MET A 35 -11.03 3.74 -6.61
CA MET A 35 -10.19 3.06 -5.61
C MET A 35 -9.86 3.95 -4.39
N LYS A 36 -9.65 5.25 -4.60
CA LYS A 36 -9.41 6.21 -3.50
C LYS A 36 -10.63 6.36 -2.58
N THR A 37 -11.84 6.16 -3.10
CA THR A 37 -13.08 6.22 -2.30
C THR A 37 -13.36 4.94 -1.51
N MET A 38 -12.70 3.83 -1.87
CA MET A 38 -12.87 2.54 -1.20
C MET A 38 -11.86 2.34 -0.05
N ILE A 39 -11.07 3.37 0.28
CA ILE A 39 -10.17 3.34 1.42
C ILE A 39 -11.01 3.23 2.69
N VAL A 40 -10.78 2.14 3.42
CA VAL A 40 -11.39 1.95 4.73
C VAL A 40 -10.54 2.73 5.73
N PRO A 41 -11.08 3.80 6.35
CA PRO A 41 -10.32 4.55 7.34
C PRO A 41 -10.03 3.66 8.55
N ALA A 42 -8.89 3.91 9.17
CA ALA A 42 -8.60 3.28 10.45
C ALA A 42 -9.64 3.69 11.51
N PRO A 43 -9.96 2.83 12.49
CA PRO A 43 -10.89 3.17 13.56
C PRO A 43 -10.48 4.45 14.30
N GLU A 44 -11.44 5.32 14.58
CA GLU A 44 -11.20 6.52 15.39
C GLU A 44 -10.61 6.14 16.76
N GLY A 45 -9.54 6.83 17.17
CA GLY A 45 -8.90 6.63 18.47
C GLY A 45 -7.67 5.70 18.48
N GLU A 46 -7.28 5.12 17.34
CA GLU A 46 -6.03 4.35 17.23
C GLU A 46 -4.79 5.28 17.27
N THR A 47 -4.43 5.66 18.49
CA THR A 47 -3.35 6.63 18.75
C THR A 47 -1.99 5.95 18.98
N ALA A 48 -1.91 4.62 18.95
CA ALA A 48 -0.68 3.89 19.25
C ALA A 48 0.37 3.96 18.13
N VAL A 49 -0.03 4.36 16.91
CA VAL A 49 0.82 4.40 15.72
C VAL A 49 0.93 5.83 15.20
N THR A 50 2.15 6.30 14.95
CA THR A 50 2.43 7.52 14.18
C THR A 50 2.63 7.17 12.72
N VAL A 51 2.14 8.03 11.83
CA VAL A 51 2.33 7.90 10.39
C VAL A 51 3.01 9.17 9.89
N GLU A 52 4.08 9.02 9.14
CA GLU A 52 4.79 10.12 8.50
C GLU A 52 4.98 9.84 7.02
N GLU A 53 4.93 10.90 6.21
CA GLU A 53 5.28 10.83 4.81
C GLU A 53 6.78 11.09 4.65
N VAL A 54 7.44 10.24 3.89
CA VAL A 54 8.86 10.38 3.53
C VAL A 54 9.02 10.31 2.03
N TRP A 55 10.14 10.87 1.57
CA TRP A 55 10.53 10.86 0.17
C TRP A 55 11.94 10.29 0.07
N LEU A 56 12.08 9.19 -0.65
CA LEU A 56 13.36 8.52 -0.88
C LEU A 56 13.79 8.66 -2.34
N LEU A 57 15.09 8.66 -2.58
CA LEU A 57 15.63 8.78 -3.94
C LEU A 57 15.95 7.40 -4.51
N SER A 58 15.44 7.12 -5.71
CA SER A 58 15.85 5.97 -6.51
C SER A 58 17.32 6.09 -6.88
N GLU A 59 18.11 5.06 -6.60
CA GLU A 59 19.53 5.02 -7.00
C GLU A 59 19.72 4.80 -8.51
N LEU A 60 18.68 4.41 -9.25
CA LEU A 60 18.77 4.08 -10.67
C LEU A 60 18.72 5.32 -11.57
N ASP A 61 17.80 6.23 -11.27
CA ASP A 61 17.43 7.38 -12.10
C ASP A 61 17.21 8.66 -11.26
N SER A 62 17.52 8.63 -9.96
CA SER A 62 17.41 9.76 -9.02
C SER A 62 16.01 10.36 -8.88
N HIS A 63 14.95 9.65 -9.30
CA HIS A 63 13.60 10.14 -9.06
C HIS A 63 13.19 9.95 -7.59
N SER A 64 12.26 10.79 -7.14
CA SER A 64 11.73 10.76 -5.78
C SER A 64 10.55 9.78 -5.68
N ILE A 65 10.60 8.87 -4.72
CA ILE A 65 9.56 7.89 -4.41
C ILE A 65 8.96 8.28 -3.07
N ARG A 66 7.65 8.46 -3.03
CA ARG A 66 6.91 8.72 -1.80
C ARG A 66 6.69 7.41 -1.04
N ALA A 67 6.73 7.48 0.29
CA ALA A 67 6.33 6.37 1.14
C ALA A 67 5.68 6.87 2.42
N LEU A 68 4.83 6.04 3.02
CA LEU A 68 4.25 6.26 4.34
C LEU A 68 4.93 5.33 5.35
N VAL A 69 5.48 5.91 6.41
CA VAL A 69 6.15 5.16 7.47
C VAL A 69 5.25 5.13 8.71
N TYR A 70 4.84 3.94 9.10
CA TYR A 70 4.05 3.66 10.30
C TYR A 70 4.99 3.18 11.40
N ARG A 71 4.96 3.87 12.55
CA ARG A 71 5.80 3.54 13.71
C ARG A 71 4.96 3.43 14.99
N PRO A 72 5.20 2.43 15.85
CA PRO A 72 4.57 2.39 17.16
C PRO A 72 5.13 3.52 18.04
N LYS A 73 4.29 4.25 18.78
CA LYS A 73 4.75 5.36 19.65
C LYS A 73 5.76 4.92 20.70
N ASN A 74 5.61 3.71 21.21
CA ASN A 74 6.50 3.09 22.20
C ASN A 74 7.36 2.02 21.52
N GLN A 75 8.02 2.40 20.42
CA GLN A 75 8.89 1.51 19.66
C GLN A 75 10.06 0.99 20.51
N SER A 76 10.27 -0.32 20.48
CA SER A 76 11.48 -0.95 21.02
C SER A 76 12.60 -0.88 19.97
N ALA A 77 13.85 -0.75 20.42
CA ALA A 77 14.99 -0.87 19.52
C ALA A 77 15.05 -2.28 18.89
N GLY A 78 15.33 -2.37 17.60
CA GLY A 78 15.39 -3.64 16.88
C GLY A 78 14.00 -4.21 16.52
N ALA A 79 13.04 -3.33 16.21
CA ALA A 79 11.69 -3.74 15.83
C ALA A 79 11.69 -4.44 14.45
N PRO A 80 10.79 -5.40 14.16
CA PRO A 80 10.68 -5.95 12.82
C PRO A 80 10.32 -4.86 11.79
N GLY A 81 10.92 -4.92 10.61
CA GLY A 81 10.55 -4.08 9.48
C GLY A 81 9.60 -4.80 8.52
N LEU A 82 8.56 -4.11 8.04
CA LEU A 82 7.64 -4.58 7.01
C LEU A 82 7.63 -3.57 5.84
N LEU A 83 8.03 -4.01 4.65
CA LEU A 83 7.83 -3.24 3.43
C LEU A 83 6.47 -3.60 2.83
N GLU A 84 5.55 -2.65 2.76
CA GLU A 84 4.23 -2.83 2.15
C GLU A 84 4.23 -2.29 0.71
N ILE A 85 3.71 -3.13 -0.18
CA ILE A 85 3.58 -2.84 -1.61
C ILE A 85 2.11 -3.07 -1.94
N HIS A 86 1.38 -1.99 -2.15
CA HIS A 86 -0.06 -2.07 -2.39
C HIS A 86 -0.38 -2.84 -3.69
N GLY A 87 -1.55 -3.49 -3.70
CA GLY A 87 -2.09 -4.16 -4.89
C GLY A 87 -2.63 -3.18 -5.94
N GLY A 88 -3.39 -3.72 -6.90
CA GLY A 88 -4.00 -2.93 -8.00
C GLY A 88 -3.42 -3.21 -9.39
N GLY A 89 -2.73 -4.34 -9.55
CA GLY A 89 -2.27 -4.82 -10.86
C GLY A 89 -1.27 -3.89 -11.54
N TYR A 90 -0.50 -3.13 -10.76
CA TYR A 90 0.44 -2.09 -11.20
C TYR A 90 -0.18 -0.88 -11.92
N VAL A 91 -1.51 -0.83 -12.08
CA VAL A 91 -2.19 0.23 -12.84
C VAL A 91 -3.07 1.12 -11.99
N VAL A 92 -3.47 0.64 -10.80
CA VAL A 92 -4.20 1.41 -9.80
C VAL A 92 -3.61 1.19 -8.41
N GLY A 93 -4.03 2.02 -7.47
CA GLY A 93 -3.72 1.90 -6.06
C GLY A 93 -2.81 3.01 -5.56
N ILE A 94 -2.81 3.20 -4.24
CA ILE A 94 -1.95 4.10 -3.46
C ILE A 94 -1.71 3.47 -2.09
N PRO A 95 -0.62 3.80 -1.37
CA PRO A 95 -0.30 3.18 -0.08
C PRO A 95 -1.37 3.39 1.00
N GLU A 96 -2.15 4.48 0.93
CA GLU A 96 -3.23 4.78 1.88
C GLU A 96 -4.35 3.72 1.88
N MET A 97 -4.49 2.94 0.80
CA MET A 97 -5.49 1.86 0.74
C MET A 97 -5.30 0.80 1.83
N SER A 98 -4.07 0.63 2.30
CA SER A 98 -3.73 -0.33 3.34
C SER A 98 -3.64 0.34 4.72
N GLU A 99 -4.05 1.60 4.91
CA GLU A 99 -3.81 2.35 6.16
C GLU A 99 -4.32 1.63 7.41
N ALA A 100 -5.59 1.20 7.42
CA ALA A 100 -6.17 0.50 8.57
C ALA A 100 -5.41 -0.81 8.88
N GLN A 101 -5.04 -1.57 7.85
CA GLN A 101 -4.27 -2.80 7.99
C GLN A 101 -2.84 -2.53 8.50
N ASN A 102 -2.16 -1.51 7.96
CA ASN A 102 -0.81 -1.13 8.33
C ASN A 102 -0.75 -0.62 9.78
N ARG A 103 -1.73 0.18 10.21
CA ARG A 103 -1.86 0.57 11.64
C ARG A 103 -2.10 -0.62 12.53
N HIS A 104 -3.01 -1.52 12.16
CA HIS A 104 -3.29 -2.72 12.93
C HIS A 104 -2.05 -3.61 13.08
N LEU A 105 -1.33 -3.87 11.98
CA LEU A 105 -0.10 -4.67 11.98
C LEU A 105 1.00 -3.98 12.82
N CYS A 106 1.23 -2.70 12.60
CA CYS A 106 2.20 -1.89 13.33
C CYS A 106 1.94 -1.92 14.84
N GLY A 107 0.69 -1.69 15.26
CA GLY A 107 0.30 -1.68 16.66
C GLY A 107 0.32 -3.05 17.33
N THR A 108 -0.10 -4.10 16.60
CA THR A 108 -0.22 -5.47 17.14
C THR A 108 1.12 -6.18 17.20
N LEU A 109 1.96 -6.00 16.18
CA LEU A 109 3.24 -6.70 16.04
C LEU A 109 4.43 -5.86 16.54
N GLY A 110 4.22 -4.57 16.81
CA GLY A 110 5.28 -3.64 17.18
C GLY A 110 6.31 -3.45 16.07
N CYS A 111 5.92 -3.63 14.80
CA CYS A 111 6.79 -3.48 13.64
C CYS A 111 6.74 -2.06 13.07
N VAL A 112 7.78 -1.69 12.32
CA VAL A 112 7.77 -0.50 11.46
C VAL A 112 7.28 -0.91 10.08
N VAL A 113 6.27 -0.21 9.55
CA VAL A 113 5.77 -0.45 8.19
C VAL A 113 6.20 0.69 7.28
N VAL A 114 6.77 0.38 6.12
CA VAL A 114 7.05 1.35 5.05
C VAL A 114 6.17 0.98 3.85
N ALA A 115 5.11 1.76 3.60
CA ALA A 115 4.19 1.56 2.48
C ALA A 115 4.61 2.43 1.30
N VAL A 116 4.90 1.80 0.15
CA VAL A 116 5.55 2.45 -1.00
C VAL A 116 4.54 2.94 -2.02
N ASP A 117 4.67 4.21 -2.45
CA ASP A 117 3.90 4.81 -3.54
C ASP A 117 4.65 4.62 -4.87
N TYR A 118 4.69 3.38 -5.36
CA TYR A 118 5.43 3.05 -6.57
C TYR A 118 4.73 3.60 -7.82
N ARG A 119 5.49 3.96 -8.87
CA ARG A 119 4.92 4.50 -10.10
C ARG A 119 4.07 3.44 -10.81
N LEU A 120 2.95 3.86 -11.38
CA LEU A 120 1.99 2.96 -12.02
C LEU A 120 2.19 2.88 -13.54
N ALA A 121 1.88 1.71 -14.09
CA ALA A 121 1.60 1.54 -15.49
C ALA A 121 0.22 2.13 -15.84
N PRO A 122 -0.03 2.50 -17.12
CA PRO A 122 0.87 2.42 -18.27
C PRO A 122 1.90 3.55 -18.36
N GLU A 123 1.82 4.58 -17.50
CA GLU A 123 2.73 5.74 -17.55
C GLU A 123 4.19 5.34 -17.30
N VAL A 124 4.39 4.42 -16.35
CA VAL A 124 5.68 3.80 -16.07
C VAL A 124 5.50 2.29 -16.17
N PRO A 125 5.78 1.69 -17.33
CA PRO A 125 5.67 0.24 -17.50
C PRO A 125 6.80 -0.48 -16.77
N HIS A 126 6.70 -1.81 -16.73
CA HIS A 126 7.81 -2.65 -16.28
C HIS A 126 9.12 -2.26 -17.00
N PRO A 127 10.26 -2.14 -16.28
CA PRO A 127 10.47 -2.54 -14.88
C PRO A 127 10.23 -1.46 -13.82
N GLY A 128 9.83 -0.24 -14.18
CA GLY A 128 9.81 0.89 -13.25
C GLY A 128 9.08 0.66 -11.91
N PRO A 129 7.85 0.12 -11.87
CA PRO A 129 7.14 -0.10 -10.61
C PRO A 129 7.88 -1.03 -9.63
N VAL A 130 8.52 -2.09 -10.14
CA VAL A 130 9.27 -3.04 -9.30
C VAL A 130 10.63 -2.47 -8.89
N GLU A 131 11.24 -1.65 -9.74
CA GLU A 131 12.46 -0.91 -9.42
C GLU A 131 12.22 0.09 -8.28
N ASP A 132 11.08 0.78 -8.26
CA ASP A 132 10.70 1.69 -7.17
C ASP A 132 10.57 0.94 -5.83
N CYS A 133 9.91 -0.22 -5.86
CA CYS A 133 9.78 -1.09 -4.69
C CYS A 133 11.15 -1.56 -4.17
N TYR A 134 12.05 -1.92 -5.08
CA TYR A 134 13.41 -2.36 -4.72
C TYR A 134 14.26 -1.20 -4.18
N ALA A 135 14.14 0.00 -4.76
CA ALA A 135 14.77 1.20 -4.23
C ALA A 135 14.27 1.52 -2.81
N ALA A 136 12.96 1.41 -2.57
CA ALA A 136 12.38 1.56 -1.23
C ALA A 136 12.89 0.51 -0.24
N LEU A 137 13.04 -0.75 -0.66
CA LEU A 137 13.64 -1.80 0.17
C LEU A 137 15.08 -1.45 0.58
N LYS A 138 15.90 -1.03 -0.38
CA LYS A 138 17.29 -0.62 -0.13
C LYS A 138 17.39 0.58 0.80
N TRP A 139 16.54 1.59 0.57
CA TRP A 139 16.44 2.75 1.46
C TRP A 139 16.04 2.31 2.87
N PHE A 140 15.03 1.45 3.01
CA PHE A 140 14.56 0.98 4.30
C PHE A 140 15.67 0.23 5.06
N HIS A 141 16.36 -0.70 4.39
CA HIS A 141 17.50 -1.40 4.97
C HIS A 141 18.63 -0.44 5.41
N SER A 142 18.95 0.56 4.57
CA SER A 142 20.02 1.52 4.87
C SER A 142 19.68 2.49 6.01
N ASN A 143 18.39 2.67 6.30
CA ASN A 143 17.89 3.54 7.37
C ASN A 143 17.33 2.75 8.56
N ALA A 144 17.55 1.43 8.64
CA ALA A 144 16.96 0.56 9.65
C ALA A 144 17.22 1.09 11.08
N GLU A 145 18.48 1.41 11.40
CA GLU A 145 18.85 1.94 12.72
C GLU A 145 18.12 3.24 13.05
N ALA A 146 18.06 4.18 12.10
CA ALA A 146 17.37 5.47 12.28
C ALA A 146 15.85 5.30 12.42
N LEU A 147 15.30 4.27 11.80
CA LEU A 147 13.89 3.89 11.89
C LEU A 147 13.60 3.00 13.10
N GLY A 148 14.61 2.59 13.86
CA GLY A 148 14.49 1.71 15.03
C GLY A 148 14.17 0.25 14.70
N VAL A 149 14.49 -0.18 13.47
CA VAL A 149 14.39 -1.56 12.97
C VAL A 149 15.67 -2.33 13.23
#